data_AF-A0A7M2YXY3-F1
#
_entry.id   AF-A0A7M2YXY3-F1
#
_cell.length_a   1.000
_cell.length_b   1.000
_cell.length_c   1.000
_cell.angle_alpha   90.00
_cell.angle_beta   90.00
_cell.angle_gamma   90.00
#
_symmetry.space_group_name_H-M   'P 1'
#
loop_
_entity.id
_entity.type
_entity.pdbx_description
1 polymer ?
#
loop_
_entity_poly.entity_id
_entity_poly.type
_entity_poly.pdbx_seq_one_letter_code
_entity_poly.pdbx_strand_id
1 'polypeptide(L)' 'MKLERERENVFRLTVTAPELSALAGAARLTLAAMRADPAAPPEAVVLLDRLLRDYDRSLSGLQDDDGRSARPS' A
#
# COMPACT_ATOMS: atom_id res chain seq x y z
N MET A 1 9.79 -11.73 -4.02
CA MET A 1 8.39 -11.78 -3.53
C MET A 1 7.96 -13.18 -3.09
N LYS A 2 7.32 -13.33 -1.92
CA LYS A 2 6.70 -14.57 -1.41
C LYS A 2 5.29 -14.26 -0.90
N LEU A 3 4.28 -15.02 -1.31
CA LEU A 3 2.91 -14.88 -0.83
C LEU A 3 2.49 -16.16 -0.10
N GLU A 4 2.04 -16.02 1.14
CA GLU A 4 1.63 -17.14 2.00
C GLU A 4 0.20 -16.90 2.49
N ARG A 5 -0.65 -17.93 2.43
CA ARG A 5 -2.00 -17.87 3.01
C ARG A 5 -1.92 -18.27 4.48
N GLU A 6 -2.07 -17.33 5.40
CA GLU A 6 -2.07 -17.60 6.83
C GLU A 6 -3.42 -18.13 7.33
N ARG A 7 -4.53 -17.61 6.77
CA ARG A 7 -5.91 -17.99 7.10
C ARG A 7 -6.80 -17.87 5.87
N GLU A 8 -8.08 -18.25 6.00
CA GLU A 8 -9.02 -18.30 4.89
C GLU A 8 -9.06 -17.01 4.05
N ASN A 9 -8.86 -15.84 4.66
CA ASN A 9 -8.84 -14.53 3.98
C ASN A 9 -7.65 -13.65 4.39
N VAL A 10 -6.57 -14.24 4.89
CA VAL A 10 -5.38 -13.51 5.33
C VAL A 10 -4.18 -14.02 4.57
N PHE A 11 -3.52 -13.12 3.87
CA PHE A 11 -2.29 -13.40 3.14
C PHE A 11 -1.15 -12.56 3.70
N ARG A 12 0.00 -13.21 3.91
CA ARG A 12 1.27 -12.55 4.21
C ARG A 12 2.08 -12.44 2.93
N LEU A 13 2.45 -11.22 2.57
CA LEU A 13 3.30 -10.92 1.42
C LEU A 13 4.67 -10.45 1.92
N THR A 14 5.72 -11.20 1.60
CA THR A 14 7.11 -10.80 1.85
C THR A 14 7.73 -10.27 0.56
N VAL A 15 8.13 -9.01 0.59
CA VAL A 15 8.75 -8.30 -0.54
C VAL A 15 9.93 -7.47 -0.04
N THR A 16 10.87 -7.22 -0.94
CA THR A 16 11.95 -6.24 -0.73
C THR A 16 11.40 -4.81 -0.81
N ALA A 17 12.15 -3.83 -0.28
CA ALA A 17 11.74 -2.43 -0.36
C ALA A 17 11.56 -1.92 -1.81
N PRO A 18 12.42 -2.28 -2.80
CA PRO A 18 12.18 -1.92 -4.20
C PRO A 18 10.92 -2.56 -4.78
N GLU A 19 10.66 -3.85 -4.51
CA GLU A 19 9.45 -4.53 -4.95
C GLU A 19 8.19 -3.88 -4.36
N LEU A 20 8.20 -3.52 -3.06
CA LEU A 20 7.09 -2.82 -2.41
C LEU A 20 6.86 -1.44 -3.04
N SER A 21 7.93 -0.70 -3.31
CA SER A 21 7.86 0.62 -3.94
C SER A 21 7.27 0.53 -5.34
N ALA A 22 7.68 -0.47 -6.12
CA ALA A 22 7.13 -0.74 -7.45
C ALA A 22 5.63 -1.11 -7.38
N LEU A 23 5.23 -1.95 -6.42
CA LEU A 23 3.83 -2.33 -6.22
C LEU A 23 2.96 -1.12 -5.88
N ALA A 24 3.41 -0.25 -4.96
CA ALA A 24 2.70 0.97 -4.60
C ALA A 24 2.60 1.94 -5.80
N GLY A 25 3.67 2.08 -6.58
CA GLY A 25 3.69 2.87 -7.81
C GLY A 25 2.68 2.36 -8.84
N ALA A 26 2.69 1.06 -9.12
CA ALA A 26 1.74 0.42 -10.03
C ALA A 26 0.29 0.60 -9.57
N ALA A 27 0.01 0.38 -8.28
CA ALA A 27 -1.32 0.58 -7.70
C ALA A 27 -1.83 2.02 -7.88
N ARG A 28 -0.97 3.03 -7.71
CA ARG A 28 -1.33 4.44 -7.93
C ARG A 28 -1.65 4.73 -9.41
N LEU A 29 -0.85 4.20 -10.34
CA LEU A 29 -1.12 4.33 -11.78
C LEU A 29 -2.44 3.67 -12.17
N THR A 30 -2.70 2.46 -11.65
CA THR A 30 -3.96 1.74 -11.87
C THR A 30 -5.14 2.52 -11.31
N LEU A 31 -5.05 3.06 -10.09
CA LEU A 31 -6.13 3.87 -9.52
C LEU A 31 -6.41 5.13 -10.37
N ALA A 32 -5.38 5.78 -10.88
CA ALA A 32 -5.53 6.92 -11.78
C ALA A 32 -6.24 6.52 -13.07
N ALA A 33 -5.86 5.39 -13.67
CA ALA A 33 -6.50 4.86 -14.88
C ALA A 33 -7.97 4.50 -14.62
N MET A 34 -8.29 3.81 -13.52
CA MET A 34 -9.66 3.44 -13.16
C MET A 34 -10.55 4.66 -12.91
N ARG A 35 -10.02 5.73 -12.31
CA ARG A 35 -10.77 6.98 -12.12
C ARG A 35 -11.12 7.69 -13.43
N ALA A 36 -10.29 7.51 -14.45
CA ALA A 36 -10.52 8.08 -15.77
C ALA A 36 -11.43 7.23 -16.65
N ASP A 37 -11.70 5.98 -16.26
CA ASP A 37 -12.54 5.03 -16.99
C ASP A 37 -13.98 5.00 -16.44
N PRO A 38 -14.99 5.46 -17.20
CA PRO A 38 -16.40 5.41 -16.78
C PRO A 38 -16.94 3.99 -16.58
N ALA A 39 -16.29 2.98 -17.14
CA ALA A 39 -16.67 1.57 -17.01
C ALA A 39 -16.00 0.88 -15.82
N ALA A 40 -15.10 1.56 -15.09
CA ALA A 40 -14.43 0.98 -13.94
C ALA A 40 -15.43 0.63 -12.83
N PRO A 41 -15.34 -0.55 -12.21
CA PRO A 41 -16.22 -0.91 -11.09
C PRO A 41 -16.00 0.04 -9.90
N PRO A 42 -17.04 0.76 -9.44
CA PRO A 42 -16.90 1.80 -8.42
C PRO A 42 -16.37 1.23 -7.09
N GLU A 43 -16.75 0.01 -6.74
CA GLU A 43 -16.26 -0.69 -5.56
C GLU A 43 -14.75 -0.95 -5.62
N ALA A 44 -14.22 -1.28 -6.79
CA ALA A 44 -12.80 -1.54 -6.98
C ALA A 44 -11.97 -0.26 -6.84
N VAL A 45 -12.49 0.88 -7.34
CA VAL A 45 -11.88 2.20 -7.16
C VAL A 45 -11.79 2.55 -5.67
N VAL A 46 -12.88 2.34 -4.93
CA VAL A 46 -12.95 2.64 -3.48
C VAL A 46 -11.99 1.75 -2.69
N LEU A 47 -11.95 0.44 -2.99
CA LEU A 47 -11.06 -0.50 -2.31
C LEU A 47 -9.58 -0.16 -2.53
N LEU A 48 -9.18 0.14 -3.77
CA LEU A 48 -7.79 0.46 -4.09
C LEU A 48 -7.37 1.81 -3.49
N ASP A 49 -8.25 2.82 -3.51
CA ASP A 49 -8.00 4.11 -2.85
C ASP A 49 -7.81 3.94 -1.33
N ARG A 50 -8.67 3.13 -0.68
CA ARG A 50 -8.53 2.84 0.75
C ARG A 50 -7.21 2.13 1.07
N LEU A 51 -6.85 1.12 0.29
CA LEU A 51 -5.60 0.38 0.46
C LEU A 51 -4.38 1.30 0.37
N LEU A 52 -4.35 2.22 -0.60
CA LEU A 52 -3.27 3.18 -0.75
C LEU A 52 -3.21 4.19 0.42
N ARG A 53 -4.35 4.66 0.90
CA ARG A 53 -4.39 5.54 2.09
C ARG A 53 -3.89 4.85 3.35
N ASP A 54 -4.27 3.59 3.57
CA ASP A 54 -3.83 2.81 4.72
C ASP A 54 -2.31 2.53 4.64
N TYR A 55 -1.79 2.30 3.43
CA TYR A 55 -0.35 2.21 3.17
C TYR A 55 0.37 3.53 3.48
N ASP A 56 -0.09 4.65 2.93
CA ASP A 56 0.55 5.97 3.12
C ASP A 56 0.56 6.37 4.61
N ARG A 57 -0.54 6.10 5.34
CA ARG A 57 -0.61 6.32 6.80
C ARG A 57 0.44 5.51 7.55
N SER A 58 0.58 4.23 7.20
CA SER A 58 1.54 3.33 7.84
C SER A 58 2.98 3.77 7.55
N LEU A 59 3.23 4.22 6.31
CA LEU A 59 4.53 4.75 5.90
C LEU A 59 4.90 6.03 6.65
N SER A 60 3.97 6.97 6.81
CA SER A 60 4.20 8.18 7.60
C SER A 60 4.50 7.88 9.06
N GLY A 61 3.80 6.91 9.66
CA GLY A 61 4.07 6.49 11.05
C GLY A 61 5.49 5.96 11.24
N LEU A 62 6.01 5.18 10.29
CA LEU A 62 7.41 4.72 10.32
C LEU A 62 8.41 5.88 10.26
N GLN A 63 8.15 6.88 9.42
CA GLN A 63 9.02 8.06 9.30
C GLN A 63 9.04 8.90 10.59
N ASP A 64 7.90 9.01 11.26
CA ASP A 64 7.78 9.74 12.53
C ASP A 64 8.50 9.03 13.68
N ASP A 65 8.49 7.70 13.72
CA ASP A 65 9.18 6.89 14.73
C ASP A 65 10.70 6.88 14.53
N ASP A 66 11.17 6.83 13.28
CA ASP A 66 12.59 7.00 12.95
C ASP A 66 13.10 8.40 13.34
N GLY A 67 12.24 9.43 13.26
CA GLY A 67 12.55 10.81 13.66
C GLY A 67 12.64 11.04 15.18
N ARG A 68 11.92 10.24 15.99
CA ARG A 68 11.96 10.36 17.47
C ARG A 68 13.11 9.60 18.12
N SER A 69 13.61 8.55 17.48
CA SER A 69 14.72 7.74 18.01
C SER A 69 16.10 8.43 17.95
N ALA A 70 16.20 9.60 17.30
CA ALA A 70 17.45 10.32 17.08
C ALA A 70 17.79 11.42 18.11
N ARG A 71 16.98 11.63 19.17
CA ARG A 71 17.32 12.58 20.25
C ARG A 71 17.92 11.85 21.46
N PRO A 72 19.25 11.89 21.68
CA PRO A 72 19.82 11.50 22.95
C PRO A 72 19.40 12.51 24.02
N SER A 73 18.99 11.99 25.19
CA SER A 73 18.73 12.77 26.41
C SER A 73 20.03 13.24 27.06
#